data_AF-A0A3E0TLT1-F1
#
_entry.id   AF-A0A3E0TLT1-F1
#
_cell.length_a   1.000
_cell.length_b   1.000
_cell.length_c   1.000
_cell.angle_alpha   90.00
_cell.angle_beta   90.00
_cell.angle_gamma   90.00
#
_symmetry.space_group_name_H-M   'P 1'
#
loop_
_entity.id
_entity.type
_entity.pdbx_description
1 polymer ?
#
loop_
_entity_poly.entity_id
_entity_poly.type
_entity_poly.pdbx_seq_one_letter_code
_entity_poly.pdbx_strand_id
1 'polypeptide(L)'
;MSWAQFNFNCRYYLNLLNQGSTLQQAKQSLECSSLAKLYGEQSLSGIQQSLLDKVFHLSSIKDAQRTLNLYASIDFAGCLALSGAAKDLVAKLSYLASISIFFAAFITLYQVYVFPVFADLAAQYPALKSDSFELLPSAWVAGLIVALSTLVMSIALKHQIKNIDRAVVNSPNRIAILLLPKRILATASKLQQIIATPSVQGRRAETTDKFDAQLNELAQLRHDESAELALLFEYHAQQLTLTLHDYANRAHQLLYGAVVLGIGFYIVQIYDPIFKLGEVIQ
;
A
#
# COMPACT_ATOMS: atom_id res chain seq x y z
N MET A 1 -4.86 10.13 -13.63
CA MET A 1 -5.58 8.83 -13.75
C MET A 1 -6.86 8.92 -12.93
N SER A 2 -8.00 9.21 -13.57
CA SER A 2 -9.22 9.49 -12.83
C SER A 2 -10.15 8.27 -12.84
N TRP A 3 -10.42 7.72 -11.67
CA TRP A 3 -11.55 6.80 -11.46
C TRP A 3 -12.88 7.45 -11.90
N ALA A 4 -12.94 8.79 -11.92
CA ALA A 4 -14.05 9.55 -12.50
C ALA A 4 -14.26 9.26 -14.00
N GLN A 5 -13.19 9.21 -14.81
CA GLN A 5 -13.29 8.86 -16.23
C GLN A 5 -13.71 7.40 -16.42
N PHE A 6 -13.22 6.49 -15.56
CA PHE A 6 -13.66 5.10 -15.57
C PHE A 6 -15.17 4.98 -15.28
N ASN A 7 -15.65 5.61 -14.21
CA ASN A 7 -17.08 5.61 -13.85
C ASN A 7 -17.94 6.26 -14.94
N PHE A 8 -17.45 7.34 -15.57
CA PHE A 8 -18.12 7.94 -16.72
C PHE A 8 -18.23 6.96 -17.89
N ASN A 9 -17.13 6.29 -18.26
CA ASN A 9 -17.14 5.30 -19.34
C ASN A 9 -18.12 4.16 -19.03
N CYS A 10 -18.18 3.67 -17.79
CA CYS A 10 -19.14 2.64 -17.39
C CYS A 10 -20.59 3.10 -17.57
N ARG A 11 -20.93 4.32 -17.13
CA ARG A 11 -22.28 4.91 -17.30
C ARG A 11 -22.63 5.13 -18.77
N TYR A 12 -21.67 5.61 -19.56
CA TYR A 12 -21.86 5.88 -20.99
C TYR A 12 -22.14 4.58 -21.75
N TYR A 13 -21.31 3.55 -21.54
CA TYR A 13 -21.51 2.25 -22.17
C TYR A 13 -22.82 1.59 -21.74
N LEU A 14 -23.17 1.66 -20.45
CA LEU A 14 -24.44 1.13 -19.95
C LEU A 14 -25.64 1.76 -20.67
N ASN A 15 -25.64 3.09 -20.83
CA ASN A 15 -26.72 3.79 -21.52
C ASN A 15 -26.87 3.34 -22.98
N LEU A 16 -25.76 3.22 -23.73
CA LEU A 16 -25.80 2.77 -25.12
C LEU A 16 -26.22 1.31 -25.27
N LEU A 17 -25.80 0.43 -24.36
CA LEU A 17 -26.24 -0.97 -24.34
C LEU A 17 -27.74 -1.07 -24.04
N ASN A 18 -28.26 -0.24 -23.12
CA ASN A 18 -29.70 -0.17 -22.84
C ASN A 18 -30.52 0.34 -24.03
N GLN A 19 -29.92 1.13 -24.91
CA GLN A 19 -30.50 1.56 -26.19
C GLN A 19 -30.38 0.51 -27.31
N GLY A 20 -29.83 -0.68 -27.03
CA GLY A 20 -29.71 -1.77 -27.99
C GLY A 20 -28.42 -1.74 -28.83
N SER A 21 -27.45 -0.88 -28.52
CA SER A 21 -26.16 -0.87 -29.21
C SER A 21 -25.31 -2.07 -28.82
N THR A 22 -24.40 -2.50 -29.69
CA THR A 22 -23.38 -3.50 -29.34
C THR A 22 -22.22 -2.85 -28.56
N LEU A 23 -21.44 -3.66 -27.84
CA LEU A 23 -20.23 -3.19 -27.13
C LEU A 23 -19.23 -2.49 -28.06
N GLN A 24 -19.06 -2.97 -29.29
CA GLN A 24 -18.17 -2.35 -30.28
C GLN A 24 -18.70 -0.99 -30.76
N GLN A 25 -20.01 -0.88 -31.01
CA GLN A 25 -20.64 0.40 -31.37
C GLN A 25 -20.54 1.41 -30.24
N ALA A 26 -20.74 0.97 -29.00
CA ALA A 26 -20.60 1.82 -27.82
C ALA A 26 -19.17 2.36 -27.65
N LYS A 27 -18.16 1.50 -27.91
CA LYS A 27 -16.74 1.89 -27.91
C LYS A 27 -16.44 2.94 -28.98
N GLN A 28 -16.83 2.69 -30.23
CA GLN A 28 -16.63 3.64 -31.34
C GLN A 28 -17.34 4.97 -31.10
N SER A 29 -18.56 4.94 -30.55
CA SER A 29 -19.32 6.15 -30.21
C SER A 29 -18.58 7.01 -29.19
N LEU A 30 -17.98 6.40 -28.15
CA LEU A 30 -17.20 7.12 -27.15
C LEU A 30 -15.91 7.71 -27.76
N GLU A 31 -15.21 6.97 -28.61
CA GLU A 31 -13.98 7.44 -29.29
C GLU A 31 -14.25 8.65 -30.20
N CYS A 32 -15.43 8.69 -30.83
CA CYS A 32 -15.88 9.82 -31.65
C CYS A 32 -16.51 10.97 -30.83
N SER A 33 -16.79 10.77 -29.55
CA SER A 33 -17.48 11.74 -28.71
C SER A 33 -16.52 12.72 -28.05
N SER A 34 -16.85 14.01 -28.10
CA SER A 34 -16.12 15.05 -27.36
C SER A 34 -16.35 14.98 -25.84
N LEU A 35 -17.37 14.25 -25.38
CA LEU A 35 -17.74 14.15 -23.96
C LEU A 35 -16.65 13.47 -23.12
N ALA A 36 -15.89 12.55 -23.71
CA ALA A 36 -14.77 11.89 -23.03
C ALA A 36 -13.70 12.91 -22.57
N LYS A 37 -13.55 14.03 -23.29
CA LYS A 37 -12.58 15.08 -22.99
C LYS A 37 -12.92 15.88 -21.72
N LEU A 38 -14.18 15.87 -21.26
CA LEU A 38 -14.60 16.55 -20.03
C LEU A 38 -13.95 15.95 -18.76
N TYR A 39 -13.55 14.68 -18.83
CA TYR A 39 -12.93 13.96 -17.71
C TYR A 39 -11.39 13.81 -17.86
N GLY A 40 -10.81 14.45 -18.87
CA GLY A 40 -9.38 14.49 -19.17
C GLY A 40 -9.03 13.94 -20.56
N GLU A 41 -7.87 14.34 -21.10
CA GLU A 41 -7.37 13.86 -22.40
C GLU A 41 -6.59 12.55 -22.30
N GLN A 42 -6.18 12.15 -21.09
CA GLN A 42 -5.45 10.90 -20.88
C GLN A 42 -6.41 9.71 -21.00
N SER A 43 -6.00 8.69 -21.75
CA SER A 43 -6.71 7.43 -21.81
C SER A 43 -6.65 6.69 -20.47
N LEU A 44 -7.63 5.82 -20.24
CA LEU A 44 -7.58 4.87 -19.14
C LEU A 44 -6.31 4.00 -19.28
N SER A 45 -5.66 3.72 -18.16
CA SER A 45 -4.43 2.93 -18.12
C SER A 45 -4.38 2.07 -16.87
N GLY A 46 -3.56 1.02 -16.88
CA GLY A 46 -3.36 0.15 -15.73
C GLY A 46 -4.63 -0.59 -15.31
N ILE A 47 -5.09 -0.33 -14.08
CA ILE A 47 -6.14 -1.11 -13.43
C ILE A 47 -7.52 -0.78 -14.02
N GLN A 48 -7.81 0.50 -14.29
CA GLN A 48 -9.08 0.93 -14.85
C GLN A 48 -9.31 0.33 -16.24
N GLN A 49 -8.26 0.33 -17.07
CA GLN A 49 -8.31 -0.28 -18.39
C GLN A 49 -8.51 -1.80 -18.28
N SER A 50 -7.80 -2.47 -17.36
CA SER A 50 -7.95 -3.92 -17.15
C SER A 50 -9.37 -4.33 -16.73
N LEU A 51 -10.04 -3.53 -15.89
CA LEU A 51 -11.44 -3.77 -15.52
C LEU A 51 -12.38 -3.59 -16.71
N LEU A 52 -12.15 -2.56 -17.51
CA LEU A 52 -12.94 -2.27 -18.70
C LEU A 52 -12.76 -3.37 -19.76
N ASP A 53 -11.54 -3.82 -20.00
CA ASP A 53 -11.20 -4.89 -20.94
C ASP A 53 -11.90 -6.20 -20.55
N LYS A 54 -11.99 -6.51 -19.24
CA LYS A 54 -12.76 -7.67 -18.74
C LYS A 54 -14.23 -7.59 -19.16
N VAL A 55 -14.85 -6.41 -19.13
CA VAL A 55 -16.23 -6.22 -19.61
C VAL A 55 -16.32 -6.50 -21.11
N PHE A 56 -15.38 -5.98 -21.90
CA PHE A 56 -15.37 -6.20 -23.35
C PHE A 56 -15.12 -7.66 -23.76
N HIS A 57 -14.56 -8.48 -22.88
CA HIS A 57 -14.37 -9.91 -23.09
C HIS A 57 -15.56 -10.79 -22.67
N LEU A 58 -16.62 -10.21 -22.10
CA LEU A 58 -17.84 -10.95 -21.76
C LEU A 58 -18.61 -11.32 -23.03
N SER A 59 -19.04 -12.59 -23.13
CA SER A 59 -19.78 -13.11 -24.30
C SER A 59 -21.25 -12.69 -24.31
N SER A 60 -21.81 -12.28 -23.17
CA SER A 60 -23.22 -11.93 -22.99
C SER A 60 -23.38 -10.43 -22.79
N ILE A 61 -24.26 -9.80 -23.58
CA ILE A 61 -24.62 -8.38 -23.43
C ILE A 61 -25.28 -8.13 -22.06
N LYS A 62 -26.08 -9.07 -21.56
CA LYS A 62 -26.72 -8.96 -20.24
C LYS A 62 -25.69 -8.94 -19.11
N ASP A 63 -24.65 -9.77 -19.22
CA ASP A 63 -23.58 -9.84 -18.21
C ASP A 63 -22.75 -8.56 -18.26
N ALA A 64 -22.49 -8.04 -19.47
CA ALA A 64 -21.82 -6.76 -19.66
C ALA A 64 -22.63 -5.59 -19.06
N GLN A 65 -23.94 -5.54 -19.28
CA GLN A 65 -24.83 -4.53 -18.68
C GLN A 65 -24.82 -4.61 -17.15
N ARG A 66 -24.95 -5.81 -16.57
CA ARG A 66 -24.89 -6.01 -15.12
C ARG A 66 -23.56 -5.57 -14.53
N THR A 67 -22.45 -5.96 -15.17
CA THR A 67 -21.10 -5.57 -14.74
C THR A 67 -20.90 -4.05 -14.80
N LEU A 68 -21.34 -3.42 -15.88
CA LEU A 68 -21.25 -1.96 -16.05
C LEU A 68 -22.13 -1.22 -15.04
N ASN A 69 -23.32 -1.75 -14.72
CA ASN A 69 -24.20 -1.17 -13.71
C ASN A 69 -23.57 -1.22 -12.32
N LEU A 70 -22.94 -2.35 -11.95
CA LEU A 70 -22.19 -2.45 -10.71
C LEU A 70 -21.04 -1.43 -10.68
N TYR A 71 -20.19 -1.41 -11.70
CA TYR A 71 -19.05 -0.51 -11.73
C TYR A 71 -19.44 0.98 -11.77
N ALA A 72 -20.57 1.31 -12.40
CA ALA A 72 -21.10 2.67 -12.42
C ALA A 72 -21.65 3.14 -11.06
N SER A 73 -22.06 2.19 -10.22
CA SER A 73 -22.64 2.41 -8.89
C SER A 73 -21.57 2.51 -7.81
N ILE A 74 -20.41 1.90 -8.00
CA ILE A 74 -19.28 1.98 -7.06
C ILE A 74 -18.54 3.31 -7.21
N ASP A 75 -18.39 4.05 -6.11
CA ASP A 75 -17.47 5.18 -6.05
C ASP A 75 -16.03 4.71 -5.84
N PHE A 76 -15.39 4.22 -6.92
CA PHE A 76 -13.98 3.82 -6.89
C PHE A 76 -13.06 4.99 -6.54
N ALA A 77 -13.44 6.22 -6.86
CA ALA A 77 -12.63 7.39 -6.53
C ALA A 77 -12.59 7.62 -5.01
N GLY A 78 -13.73 7.55 -4.33
CA GLY A 78 -13.80 7.67 -2.87
C GLY A 78 -13.26 6.44 -2.14
N CYS A 79 -13.49 5.24 -2.66
CA CYS A 79 -13.16 3.98 -1.98
C CYS A 79 -11.70 3.53 -2.17
N LEU A 80 -11.10 3.81 -3.33
CA LEU A 80 -9.73 3.37 -3.65
C LEU A 80 -8.72 4.52 -3.69
N ALA A 81 -9.14 5.79 -3.69
CA ALA A 81 -8.14 6.84 -3.51
C ALA A 81 -7.56 6.71 -2.09
N LEU A 82 -6.22 6.61 -2.00
CA LEU A 82 -5.52 6.74 -0.72
C LEU A 82 -6.08 7.93 0.05
N SER A 83 -6.72 7.62 1.19
CA SER A 83 -7.26 8.63 2.10
C SER A 83 -6.15 9.59 2.53
N GLY A 84 -6.52 10.78 2.99
CA GLY A 84 -5.55 11.75 3.55
C GLY A 84 -4.65 11.11 4.61
N ALA A 85 -5.20 10.18 5.40
CA ALA A 85 -4.47 9.42 6.42
C ALA A 85 -3.37 8.51 5.85
N ALA A 86 -3.59 7.89 4.68
CA ALA A 86 -2.57 7.08 4.01
C ALA A 86 -1.44 7.95 3.43
N LYS A 87 -1.75 9.16 2.94
CA LYS A 87 -0.74 10.12 2.46
C LYS A 87 0.16 10.64 3.57
N ASP A 88 -0.43 11.02 4.71
CA ASP A 88 0.30 11.45 5.91
C ASP A 88 1.27 10.37 6.39
N LEU A 89 0.80 9.12 6.45
CA LEU A 89 1.61 7.97 6.82
C LEU A 89 2.78 7.72 5.85
N VAL A 90 2.57 7.86 4.54
CA VAL A 90 3.64 7.77 3.53
C VAL A 90 4.71 8.85 3.74
N ALA A 91 4.30 10.05 4.15
CA ALA A 91 5.23 11.13 4.50
C ALA A 91 6.04 10.77 5.76
N LYS A 92 5.39 10.28 6.82
CA LYS A 92 6.04 9.81 8.06
C LYS A 92 7.06 8.70 7.80
N LEU A 93 6.71 7.70 7.00
CA LEU A 93 7.64 6.64 6.59
C LEU A 93 8.82 7.15 5.76
N SER A 94 8.58 8.16 4.91
CA SER A 94 9.66 8.78 4.13
C SER A 94 10.62 9.56 5.03
N TYR A 95 10.10 10.28 6.02
CA TYR A 95 10.91 10.97 7.02
C TYR A 95 11.75 9.99 7.86
N LEU A 96 11.15 8.88 8.30
CA LEU A 96 11.85 7.84 9.05
C LEU A 96 12.98 7.18 8.23
N ALA A 97 12.75 6.96 6.94
CA ALA A 97 13.79 6.49 6.02
C ALA A 97 14.96 7.49 5.94
N SER A 98 14.67 8.80 5.84
CA SER A 98 15.69 9.85 5.85
C SER A 98 16.50 9.85 7.15
N ILE A 99 15.84 9.78 8.32
CA ILE A 99 16.53 9.69 9.61
C ILE A 99 17.46 8.48 9.65
N SER A 100 16.99 7.32 9.18
CA SER A 100 17.78 6.09 9.18
C SER A 100 19.04 6.22 8.32
N ILE A 101 18.95 6.89 7.17
CA ILE A 101 20.10 7.18 6.30
C ILE A 101 21.09 8.11 7.02
N PHE A 102 20.61 9.21 7.61
CA PHE A 102 21.47 10.13 8.36
C PHE A 102 22.15 9.45 9.54
N PHE A 103 21.42 8.62 10.29
CA PHE A 103 21.97 7.85 11.40
C PHE A 103 23.05 6.88 10.92
N ALA A 104 22.78 6.08 9.88
CA ALA A 104 23.77 5.17 9.30
C ALA A 104 25.03 5.90 8.81
N ALA A 105 24.87 7.05 8.16
CA ALA A 105 25.98 7.88 7.72
C ALA A 105 26.79 8.42 8.91
N PHE A 106 26.11 8.93 9.94
CA PHE A 106 26.73 9.47 11.14
C PHE A 106 27.57 8.43 11.88
N ILE A 107 27.00 7.26 12.20
CA ILE A 107 27.72 6.21 12.92
C ILE A 107 28.89 5.65 12.10
N THR A 108 28.76 5.61 10.77
CA THR A 108 29.84 5.17 9.88
C THR A 108 30.96 6.20 9.81
N LEU A 109 30.63 7.48 9.71
CA LEU A 109 31.62 8.56 9.74
C LEU A 109 32.38 8.56 11.07
N TYR A 110 31.67 8.37 12.19
CA TYR A 110 32.30 8.22 13.49
C TYR A 110 33.26 7.02 13.52
N GLN A 111 32.81 5.84 13.08
CA GLN A 111 33.63 4.63 13.09
C GLN A 111 34.87 4.73 12.19
N VAL A 112 34.79 5.44 11.06
CA VAL A 112 35.89 5.53 10.09
C VAL A 112 36.89 6.63 10.44
N TYR A 113 36.43 7.77 10.97
CA TYR A 113 37.30 8.93 11.16
C TYR A 113 37.59 9.24 12.63
N VAL A 114 36.64 9.02 13.53
CA VAL A 114 36.77 9.40 14.94
C VAL A 114 37.33 8.25 15.76
N PHE A 115 36.74 7.06 15.62
CA PHE A 115 37.15 5.87 16.38
C PHE A 115 38.66 5.55 16.28
N PRO A 116 39.33 5.60 15.11
CA PRO A 116 40.76 5.30 15.02
C PRO A 116 41.61 6.25 15.87
N VAL A 117 41.27 7.54 15.91
CA VAL A 117 41.99 8.54 16.72
C VAL A 117 41.89 8.20 18.21
N PHE A 118 40.70 7.84 18.68
CA PHE A 118 40.51 7.40 20.06
C PHE A 118 41.17 6.05 20.35
N ALA A 119 41.22 5.14 19.38
CA ALA A 119 41.90 3.85 19.51
C ALA A 119 43.42 4.04 19.66
N ASP A 120 44.01 4.94 18.86
CA ASP A 120 45.43 5.29 18.96
C ASP A 120 45.77 5.94 20.30
N LEU A 121 44.88 6.82 20.80
CA LEU A 121 45.02 7.42 22.14
C LEU A 121 44.88 6.38 23.26
N ALA A 122 43.91 5.47 23.16
CA ALA A 122 43.71 4.41 24.15
C ALA A 122 44.88 3.40 24.18
N ALA A 123 45.57 3.19 23.05
CA ALA A 123 46.79 2.39 22.99
C ALA A 123 47.96 3.06 23.75
N GLN A 124 48.01 4.39 23.76
CA GLN A 124 49.03 5.16 24.49
C GLN A 124 48.67 5.35 25.98
N TYR A 125 47.38 5.44 26.29
CA TYR A 125 46.86 5.67 27.64
C TYR A 125 45.82 4.60 28.00
N PRO A 126 46.25 3.47 28.61
CA PRO A 126 45.36 2.33 28.92
C PRO A 126 44.19 2.69 29.83
N ALA A 127 44.28 3.75 30.64
CA ALA A 127 43.20 4.24 31.50
C ALA A 127 41.96 4.71 30.70
N LEU A 128 42.12 5.04 29.42
CA LEU A 128 41.01 5.39 28.52
C LEU A 128 40.25 4.16 27.98
N LYS A 129 40.81 2.96 28.14
CA LYS A 129 40.21 1.72 27.64
C LYS A 129 39.10 1.27 28.60
N SER A 130 37.87 1.63 28.26
CA SER A 130 36.66 1.19 28.97
C SER A 130 36.00 0.01 28.28
N ASP A 131 35.20 -0.76 29.03
CA ASP A 131 34.35 -1.81 28.45
C ASP A 131 33.42 -1.25 27.36
N SER A 132 32.92 -0.02 27.53
CA SER A 132 32.12 0.70 26.54
C SER A 132 32.92 1.02 25.26
N PHE A 133 34.19 1.38 25.39
CA PHE A 133 35.07 1.62 24.25
C PHE A 133 35.33 0.35 23.43
N GLU A 134 35.48 -0.81 24.09
CA GLU A 134 35.63 -2.10 23.40
C GLU A 134 34.35 -2.53 22.68
N LEU A 135 33.18 -2.09 23.17
CA LEU A 135 31.88 -2.39 22.57
C LEU A 135 31.58 -1.52 21.34
N LEU A 136 32.29 -0.41 21.11
CA LEU A 136 31.97 0.53 20.01
C LEU A 136 31.87 -0.12 18.62
N PRO A 137 32.80 -0.99 18.19
CA PRO A 137 32.69 -1.67 16.90
C PRO A 137 31.43 -2.54 16.79
N SER A 138 31.07 -3.23 17.88
CA SER A 138 29.84 -4.03 17.92
C SER A 138 28.58 -3.16 17.92
N ALA A 139 28.61 -2.02 18.62
CA ALA A 139 27.54 -1.04 18.65
C ALA A 139 27.34 -0.37 17.28
N TRP A 140 28.42 -0.14 16.52
CA TRP A 140 28.35 0.34 15.14
C TRP A 140 27.64 -0.67 14.23
N VAL A 141 28.01 -1.95 14.29
CA VAL A 141 27.34 -3.01 13.52
C VAL A 141 25.87 -3.13 13.91
N ALA A 142 25.56 -3.13 15.21
CA ALA A 142 24.18 -3.16 15.70
C ALA A 142 23.37 -1.94 15.22
N GLY A 143 23.95 -0.74 15.30
CA GLY A 143 23.36 0.49 14.81
C GLY A 143 23.08 0.44 13.30
N LEU A 144 24.01 -0.09 12.50
CA LEU A 144 23.81 -0.30 11.06
C LEU A 144 22.68 -1.28 10.77
N ILE A 145 22.61 -2.39 11.49
CA ILE A 145 21.51 -3.37 11.34
C ILE A 145 20.16 -2.70 11.63
N VAL A 146 20.06 -1.92 12.70
CA VAL A 146 18.84 -1.18 13.06
C VAL A 146 18.48 -0.15 11.98
N ALA A 147 19.46 0.61 11.49
CA ALA A 147 19.24 1.62 10.45
C ALA A 147 18.80 1.00 9.12
N LEU A 148 19.49 -0.04 8.66
CA LEU A 148 19.20 -0.72 7.40
C LEU A 148 17.85 -1.46 7.45
N SER A 149 17.57 -2.19 8.54
CA SER A 149 16.28 -2.86 8.71
C SER A 149 15.13 -1.86 8.71
N THR A 150 15.29 -0.72 9.40
CA THR A 150 14.27 0.34 9.41
C THR A 150 14.09 0.98 8.04
N LEU A 151 15.18 1.23 7.32
CA LEU A 151 15.14 1.78 5.97
C LEU A 151 14.39 0.86 5.00
N VAL A 152 14.77 -0.42 4.96
CA VAL A 152 14.15 -1.43 4.09
C VAL A 152 12.67 -1.58 4.42
N MET A 153 12.32 -1.68 5.71
CA MET A 153 10.93 -1.84 6.14
C MET A 153 10.09 -0.61 5.81
N SER A 154 10.64 0.60 5.97
CA SER A 154 9.95 1.86 5.64
C SER A 154 9.66 1.97 4.14
N ILE A 155 10.63 1.61 3.29
CA ILE A 155 10.46 1.58 1.83
C ILE A 155 9.44 0.52 1.44
N ALA A 156 9.52 -0.68 2.01
CA ALA A 156 8.60 -1.78 1.74
C ALA A 156 7.15 -1.39 2.10
N LEU A 157 6.92 -0.87 3.31
CA LEU A 157 5.58 -0.44 3.74
C LEU A 157 5.03 0.68 2.86
N LYS A 158 5.85 1.68 2.52
CA LYS A 158 5.47 2.76 1.59
C LYS A 158 5.05 2.21 0.24
N HIS A 159 5.79 1.25 -0.29
CA HIS A 159 5.47 0.62 -1.57
C HIS A 159 4.15 -0.16 -1.50
N GLN A 160 3.91 -0.90 -0.41
CA GLN A 160 2.66 -1.66 -0.22
C GLN A 160 1.45 -0.74 -0.09
N ILE A 161 1.54 0.33 0.71
CA ILE A 161 0.44 1.30 0.89
C ILE A 161 0.09 1.97 -0.44
N LYS A 162 1.08 2.36 -1.24
CA LYS A 162 0.84 2.97 -2.56
C LYS A 162 0.23 2.01 -3.58
N ASN A 163 0.44 0.71 -3.41
CA ASN A 163 0.01 -0.31 -4.37
C ASN A 163 -1.17 -1.16 -3.86
N ILE A 164 -1.82 -0.76 -2.76
CA ILE A 164 -2.93 -1.53 -2.19
C ILE A 164 -4.11 -1.64 -3.17
N ASP A 165 -4.38 -0.58 -3.95
CA ASP A 165 -5.42 -0.58 -4.98
C ASP A 165 -5.17 -1.66 -6.04
N ARG A 166 -3.89 -1.89 -6.34
CA ARG A 166 -3.49 -2.98 -7.26
C ARG A 166 -3.75 -4.34 -6.66
N ALA A 167 -3.58 -4.50 -5.34
CA ALA A 167 -3.86 -5.75 -4.64
C ALA A 167 -5.37 -6.03 -4.47
N VAL A 168 -6.19 -4.97 -4.46
CA VAL A 168 -7.66 -5.09 -4.46
C VAL A 168 -8.18 -5.57 -5.81
N VAL A 169 -7.61 -5.09 -6.92
CA VAL A 169 -8.11 -5.41 -8.26
C VAL A 169 -7.40 -6.61 -8.91
N ASN A 170 -6.10 -6.76 -8.64
CA ASN A 170 -5.30 -7.91 -9.09
C ASN A 170 -4.85 -8.70 -7.86
N SER A 171 -4.89 -10.02 -7.95
CA SER A 171 -4.47 -10.89 -6.84
C SER A 171 -3.10 -10.45 -6.27
N PRO A 172 -2.94 -10.45 -4.93
CA PRO A 172 -1.76 -9.89 -4.28
C PRO A 172 -0.47 -10.59 -4.74
N ASN A 173 0.58 -9.81 -5.01
CA ASN A 173 1.88 -10.34 -5.39
C ASN A 173 2.54 -11.09 -4.20
N ARG A 174 3.44 -12.04 -4.47
CA ARG A 174 4.10 -12.88 -3.44
C ARG A 174 4.75 -12.09 -2.30
N ILE A 175 5.31 -10.91 -2.61
CA ILE A 175 5.94 -10.03 -1.61
C ILE A 175 4.87 -9.35 -0.72
N ALA A 176 3.70 -9.00 -1.29
CA ALA A 176 2.59 -8.43 -0.53
C ALA A 176 2.00 -9.45 0.46
N ILE A 177 2.00 -10.74 0.09
CA ILE A 177 1.56 -11.84 0.95
C ILE A 177 2.46 -11.98 2.20
N LEU A 178 3.76 -11.73 2.07
CA LEU A 178 4.72 -11.85 3.17
C LEU A 178 4.63 -10.67 4.17
N LEU A 179 4.42 -9.46 3.66
CA LEU A 179 4.52 -8.22 4.44
C LEU A 179 3.18 -7.71 5.00
N LEU A 180 2.05 -8.11 4.41
CA LEU A 180 0.73 -7.66 4.85
C LEU A 180 0.09 -8.69 5.80
N PRO A 181 -0.58 -8.23 6.86
CA PRO A 181 -1.33 -9.12 7.73
C PRO A 181 -2.47 -9.80 6.96
N LYS A 182 -2.75 -11.06 7.32
CA LYS A 182 -3.81 -11.89 6.71
C LYS A 182 -5.18 -11.20 6.68
N ARG A 183 -5.47 -10.32 7.64
CA ARG A 183 -6.72 -9.53 7.69
C ARG A 183 -6.86 -8.56 6.51
N ILE A 184 -5.77 -7.89 6.13
CA ILE A 184 -5.75 -6.97 4.98
C ILE A 184 -5.93 -7.78 3.68
N LEU A 185 -5.21 -8.89 3.56
CA LEU A 185 -5.32 -9.78 2.40
C LEU A 185 -6.74 -10.36 2.25
N ALA A 186 -7.36 -10.78 3.37
CA ALA A 186 -8.74 -11.29 3.37
C ALA A 186 -9.78 -10.22 3.01
N THR A 187 -9.54 -8.96 3.39
CA THR A 187 -10.45 -7.86 3.02
C THR A 187 -10.27 -7.47 1.56
N ALA A 188 -9.03 -7.44 1.07
CA ALA A 188 -8.73 -7.24 -0.34
C ALA A 188 -9.31 -8.34 -1.23
N SER A 189 -9.24 -9.62 -0.79
CA SER A 189 -9.84 -10.73 -1.54
C SER A 189 -11.37 -10.65 -1.57
N LYS A 190 -12.03 -10.17 -0.52
CA LYS A 190 -13.48 -9.92 -0.52
C LYS A 190 -13.87 -8.83 -1.51
N LEU A 191 -13.12 -7.73 -1.55
CA LEU A 191 -13.32 -6.68 -2.56
C LEU A 191 -13.11 -7.21 -3.97
N GLN A 192 -12.10 -8.05 -4.18
CA GLN A 192 -11.87 -8.73 -5.45
C GLN A 192 -13.04 -9.65 -5.84
N GLN A 193 -13.61 -10.39 -4.88
CA GLN A 193 -14.80 -11.21 -5.10
C GLN A 193 -15.99 -10.36 -5.55
N ILE A 194 -16.25 -9.22 -4.88
CA ILE A 194 -17.33 -8.29 -5.25
C ILE A 194 -17.14 -7.76 -6.67
N ILE A 195 -15.93 -7.32 -7.02
CA ILE A 195 -15.62 -6.84 -8.39
C ILE A 195 -15.77 -7.96 -9.43
N ALA A 196 -15.40 -9.20 -9.08
CA ALA A 196 -15.43 -10.34 -10.01
C ALA A 196 -16.81 -10.99 -10.15
N THR A 197 -17.74 -10.76 -9.21
CA THR A 197 -19.06 -11.41 -9.13
C THR A 197 -19.85 -11.36 -10.44
N PRO A 198 -19.97 -10.20 -11.14
CA PRO A 198 -20.77 -10.11 -12.36
C PRO A 198 -20.24 -10.96 -13.52
N SER A 199 -18.96 -11.34 -13.48
CA SER A 199 -18.28 -12.08 -14.54
C SER A 199 -18.35 -13.61 -14.37
N VAL A 200 -18.77 -14.11 -13.19
CA VAL A 200 -18.71 -15.54 -12.85
C VAL A 200 -20.04 -16.27 -13.14
N GLN A 201 -21.19 -15.60 -13.08
CA GLN A 201 -22.49 -16.27 -13.29
C GLN A 201 -22.72 -16.84 -14.70
N GLY A 202 -21.97 -16.39 -15.71
CA GLY A 202 -21.95 -17.01 -17.04
C GLY A 202 -21.24 -18.38 -17.08
N ARG A 203 -20.41 -18.69 -16.08
CA ARG A 203 -19.79 -20.01 -15.87
C ARG A 203 -20.52 -20.72 -14.73
N ARG A 204 -21.45 -21.61 -15.09
CA ARG A 204 -22.00 -22.72 -14.29
C ARG A 204 -21.45 -22.81 -12.86
N ALA A 205 -22.29 -22.49 -11.87
CA ALA A 205 -22.73 -23.36 -10.78
C ALA A 205 -21.74 -24.36 -10.11
N GLU A 206 -20.42 -24.12 -10.13
CA GLU A 206 -19.41 -25.02 -9.52
C GLU A 206 -18.41 -24.28 -8.62
N THR A 207 -18.73 -23.07 -8.17
CA THR A 207 -18.03 -22.45 -7.03
C THR A 207 -18.90 -22.59 -5.80
N THR A 208 -18.48 -23.50 -4.92
CA THR A 208 -19.02 -23.84 -3.60
C THR A 208 -18.86 -22.70 -2.58
N ASP A 209 -18.83 -21.45 -3.04
CA ASP A 209 -18.51 -20.30 -2.19
C ASP A 209 -19.81 -19.76 -1.57
N LYS A 210 -19.86 -19.71 -0.23
CA LYS A 210 -21.04 -19.25 0.53
C LYS A 210 -21.51 -17.85 0.08
N PHE A 211 -20.59 -17.07 -0.46
CA PHE A 211 -20.82 -15.73 -0.97
C PHE A 211 -21.78 -15.72 -2.19
N ASP A 212 -21.61 -16.62 -3.14
CA ASP A 212 -22.47 -16.70 -4.34
C ASP A 212 -23.88 -17.16 -3.99
N ALA A 213 -24.02 -18.03 -2.98
CA ALA A 213 -25.32 -18.44 -2.46
C ALA A 213 -26.08 -17.26 -1.82
N GLN A 214 -25.40 -16.44 -1.02
CA GLN A 214 -25.98 -15.24 -0.39
C GLN A 214 -26.34 -14.16 -1.41
N LEU A 215 -25.55 -14.04 -2.49
CA LEU A 215 -25.82 -13.13 -3.60
C LEU A 215 -27.05 -13.53 -4.41
N ASN A 216 -27.23 -14.83 -4.66
CA ASN A 216 -28.42 -15.35 -5.32
C ASN A 216 -29.68 -15.16 -4.45
N GLU A 217 -29.55 -15.23 -3.12
CA GLU A 217 -30.64 -14.93 -2.18
C GLU A 217 -31.02 -13.43 -2.19
N LEU A 218 -30.03 -12.54 -2.26
CA LEU A 218 -30.26 -11.09 -2.47
C LEU A 218 -30.96 -10.78 -3.79
N ALA A 219 -30.59 -11.46 -4.88
CA ALA A 219 -31.24 -11.30 -6.18
C ALA A 219 -32.71 -11.78 -6.15
N GLN A 220 -33.05 -12.77 -5.33
CA GLN A 220 -34.43 -13.25 -5.14
C GLN A 220 -35.30 -12.26 -4.35
N LEU A 221 -34.71 -11.40 -3.52
CA LEU A 221 -35.41 -10.40 -2.71
C LEU A 221 -35.83 -9.13 -3.48
N ARG A 222 -35.64 -9.06 -4.82
CA ARG A 222 -35.95 -7.90 -5.69
C ARG A 222 -35.23 -6.60 -5.30
N HIS A 223 -34.22 -6.64 -4.44
CA HIS A 223 -33.36 -5.49 -4.19
C HIS A 223 -32.43 -5.23 -5.39
N ASP A 224 -32.07 -3.97 -5.61
CA ASP A 224 -31.09 -3.60 -6.63
C ASP A 224 -29.72 -4.13 -6.20
N GLU A 225 -29.37 -5.30 -6.74
CA GLU A 225 -28.11 -5.99 -6.47
C GLU A 225 -26.89 -5.09 -6.69
N SER A 226 -26.94 -4.18 -7.68
CA SER A 226 -25.81 -3.29 -7.97
C SER A 226 -25.62 -2.25 -6.87
N ALA A 227 -26.71 -1.77 -6.28
CA ALA A 227 -26.67 -0.84 -5.16
C ALA A 227 -26.18 -1.52 -3.87
N GLU A 228 -26.67 -2.72 -3.56
CA GLU A 228 -26.24 -3.49 -2.38
C GLU A 228 -24.76 -3.89 -2.46
N LEU A 229 -24.30 -4.35 -3.63
CA LEU A 229 -22.90 -4.66 -3.85
C LEU A 229 -22.02 -3.41 -3.79
N ALA A 230 -22.51 -2.25 -4.23
CA ALA A 230 -21.78 -0.99 -4.09
C ALA A 230 -21.63 -0.58 -2.61
N LEU A 231 -22.67 -0.75 -1.79
CA LEU A 231 -22.62 -0.50 -0.34
C LEU A 231 -21.67 -1.49 0.36
N LEU A 232 -21.74 -2.77 0.02
CA LEU A 232 -20.82 -3.79 0.53
C LEU A 232 -19.36 -3.50 0.15
N PHE A 233 -19.14 -3.03 -1.08
CA PHE A 233 -17.82 -2.62 -1.55
C PHE A 233 -17.31 -1.43 -0.73
N GLU A 234 -18.12 -0.40 -0.54
CA GLU A 234 -17.76 0.76 0.26
C GLU A 234 -17.42 0.36 1.70
N TYR A 235 -18.27 -0.45 2.34
CA TYR A 235 -18.03 -0.95 3.70
C TYR A 235 -16.68 -1.67 3.81
N HIS A 236 -16.39 -2.60 2.90
CA HIS A 236 -15.12 -3.34 2.94
C HIS A 236 -13.92 -2.48 2.54
N ALA A 237 -14.08 -1.48 1.68
CA ALA A 237 -13.03 -0.53 1.32
C ALA A 237 -12.67 0.39 2.50
N GLN A 238 -13.68 0.87 3.24
CA GLN A 238 -13.47 1.62 4.48
C GLN A 238 -12.78 0.75 5.54
N GLN A 239 -13.24 -0.50 5.73
CA GLN A 239 -12.62 -1.45 6.66
C GLN A 239 -11.16 -1.76 6.30
N LEU A 240 -10.86 -1.92 5.00
CA LEU A 240 -9.50 -2.10 4.51
C LEU A 240 -8.63 -0.89 4.82
N THR A 241 -9.14 0.32 4.57
CA THR A 241 -8.42 1.57 4.83
C THR A 241 -8.09 1.73 6.31
N LEU A 242 -9.06 1.49 7.20
CA LEU A 242 -8.84 1.55 8.65
C LEU A 242 -7.83 0.51 9.11
N THR A 243 -7.96 -0.74 8.65
CA THR A 243 -7.04 -1.83 9.03
C THR A 243 -5.62 -1.56 8.53
N LEU A 244 -5.47 -1.03 7.31
CA LEU A 244 -4.18 -0.64 6.75
C LEU A 244 -3.56 0.50 7.54
N HIS A 245 -4.35 1.52 7.90
CA HIS A 245 -3.90 2.64 8.71
C HIS A 245 -3.41 2.18 10.08
N ASP A 246 -4.19 1.38 10.79
CA ASP A 246 -3.82 0.84 12.11
C ASP A 246 -2.55 0.01 12.05
N TYR A 247 -2.45 -0.89 11.07
CA TYR A 247 -1.28 -1.74 10.89
C TYR A 247 -0.03 -0.90 10.66
N ALA A 248 -0.10 0.04 9.72
CA ALA A 248 1.08 0.81 9.34
C ALA A 248 1.44 1.88 10.37
N ASN A 249 0.49 2.42 11.13
CA ASN A 249 0.77 3.30 12.27
C ASN A 249 1.51 2.53 13.38
N ARG A 250 1.08 1.31 13.72
CA ARG A 250 1.79 0.45 14.68
C ARG A 250 3.20 0.10 14.18
N ALA A 251 3.33 -0.26 12.90
CA ALA A 251 4.63 -0.54 12.31
C ALA A 251 5.55 0.69 12.35
N HIS A 252 5.02 1.88 12.04
CA HIS A 252 5.77 3.13 12.15
C HIS A 252 6.24 3.40 13.58
N GLN A 253 5.38 3.23 14.59
CA GLN A 253 5.75 3.42 16.00
C GLN A 253 6.85 2.45 16.43
N LEU A 254 6.77 1.17 16.03
CA LEU A 254 7.81 0.17 16.32
C LEU A 254 9.16 0.54 15.69
N LEU A 255 9.15 0.91 14.41
CA LEU A 255 10.37 1.30 13.70
C LEU A 255 10.96 2.60 14.25
N TYR A 256 10.12 3.58 14.57
CA TYR A 256 10.55 4.83 15.19
C TYR A 256 11.20 4.56 16.55
N GLY A 257 10.57 3.75 17.40
CA GLY A 257 11.14 3.35 18.70
C GLY A 257 12.48 2.64 18.53
N ALA A 258 12.59 1.72 17.58
CA ALA A 258 13.83 1.00 17.30
C ALA A 258 14.97 1.94 16.88
N VAL A 259 14.72 2.90 15.98
CA VAL A 259 15.72 3.88 15.55
C VAL A 259 16.11 4.82 16.69
N VAL A 260 15.15 5.34 17.45
CA VAL A 260 15.45 6.25 18.58
C VAL A 260 16.27 5.52 19.66
N LEU A 261 15.93 4.28 19.99
CA LEU A 261 16.71 3.47 20.92
C LEU A 261 18.10 3.16 20.36
N GLY A 262 18.20 2.86 19.06
CA GLY A 262 19.49 2.65 18.39
C GLY A 262 20.39 3.88 18.44
N ILE A 263 19.83 5.07 18.18
CA ILE A 263 20.51 6.36 18.29
C ILE A 263 20.96 6.58 19.74
N GLY A 264 20.05 6.44 20.70
CA GLY A 264 20.35 6.66 22.12
C GLY A 264 21.43 5.70 22.63
N PHE A 265 21.33 4.42 22.28
CA PHE A 265 22.34 3.41 22.61
C PHE A 265 23.70 3.80 22.03
N TYR A 266 23.77 4.18 20.76
CA TYR A 266 25.03 4.56 20.13
C TYR A 266 25.62 5.84 20.75
N ILE A 267 24.79 6.83 21.05
CA ILE A 267 25.20 8.06 21.74
C ILE A 267 25.86 7.73 23.08
N VAL A 268 25.25 6.89 23.91
CA VAL A 268 25.85 6.52 25.21
C VAL A 268 27.24 5.91 25.04
N GLN A 269 27.43 5.06 24.02
CA GLN A 269 28.73 4.44 23.76
C GLN A 269 29.79 5.47 23.34
N ILE A 270 29.48 6.43 22.47
CA ILE A 270 30.46 7.41 21.99
C ILE A 270 30.83 8.46 23.05
N TYR A 271 29.95 8.75 24.01
CA TYR A 271 30.22 9.77 25.04
C TYR A 271 31.14 9.27 26.16
N ASP A 272 31.10 7.98 26.51
CA ASP A 272 31.95 7.41 27.56
C ASP A 272 33.46 7.69 27.35
N PRO A 273 34.08 7.40 26.18
CA PRO A 273 35.49 7.69 25.97
C PRO A 273 35.81 9.19 25.98
N ILE A 274 34.88 10.06 25.57
CA ILE A 274 35.06 11.51 25.57
C ILE A 274 35.13 12.04 27.01
N PHE A 275 34.23 11.59 27.89
CA PHE A 275 34.24 12.01 29.29
C PHE A 275 35.49 11.54 30.03
N LYS A 276 35.92 10.30 29.80
CA LYS A 276 37.16 9.78 30.39
C LYS A 276 38.39 10.53 29.92
N LEU A 277 38.41 11.01 28.68
CA LEU A 277 39.48 11.86 28.19
C LEU A 277 39.55 13.20 28.95
N GLY A 278 38.41 13.76 29.33
CA GLY A 278 38.32 14.95 30.17
C GLY A 278 38.87 14.74 31.58
N GLU A 279 38.66 13.56 32.17
CA GLU A 279 39.20 13.20 33.48
C GLU A 279 40.72 12.97 33.48
N VAL A 280 41.28 12.48 32.36
CA VAL A 280 42.73 12.21 32.24
C VAL A 280 43.56 13.47 31.95
N ILE A 281 42.94 14.53 31.42
CA ILE A 281 43.61 15.80 31.08
C ILE A 281 43.61 16.79 32.27
N GLN A 282 42.77 16.58 33.29
CA GLN A 282 42.78 17.34 34.55
C GLN A 282 43.85 16.84 35.53
#